data_AF-A0A7L2PF39-F1
#
_entry.id   AF-A0A7L2PF39-F1
#
_cell.length_a   1.000
_cell.length_b   1.000
_cell.length_c   1.000
_cell.angle_alpha   90.00
_cell.angle_beta   90.00
_cell.angle_gamma   90.00
#
_symmetry.space_group_name_H-M   'P 1'
#
loop_
_entity.id
_entity.type
_entity.pdbx_description
1 polymer ?
#
loop_
_entity_poly.entity_id
_entity_poly.type
_entity_poly.pdbx_seq_one_letter_code
_entity_poly.pdbx_strand_id
1 'polypeptide(L)'
;GAAAPWLRSSAGHLGMTLVDAEDGGFVVCAPLWSQQCGTSVFSSGRCLRLDEQLRLVGTIAPTAQRCATYMDIILVLDGSNSIYPWEEVQAFLGNILGRFFIGPGQTQV
;
A
#
# COMPACT_ATOMS: atom_id res chain seq x y z
N GLY A 1 -18.28 -25.01 -0.11
CA GLY A 1 -18.35 -23.61 -0.60
C GLY A 1 -16.95 -23.19 -0.99
N ALA A 2 -16.75 -22.82 -2.25
CA ALA A 2 -15.42 -22.47 -2.77
C ALA A 2 -14.91 -21.19 -2.08
N ALA A 3 -13.83 -21.31 -1.30
CA ALA A 3 -13.12 -20.16 -0.79
C ALA A 3 -12.60 -19.33 -1.98
N ALA A 4 -12.88 -18.03 -1.99
CA ALA A 4 -12.50 -17.14 -3.07
C ALA A 4 -10.96 -17.20 -3.26
N PRO A 5 -10.45 -17.36 -4.50
CA PRO A 5 -9.02 -17.59 -4.79
C PRO A 5 -8.06 -16.51 -4.25
N TRP A 6 -8.57 -15.33 -3.88
CA TRP A 6 -7.85 -14.19 -3.34
C TRP A 6 -7.45 -14.33 -1.85
N LEU A 7 -7.84 -15.41 -1.17
CA LEU A 7 -7.52 -15.66 0.23
C LEU A 7 -6.13 -16.29 0.48
N ARG A 8 -5.29 -16.47 -0.55
CA ARG A 8 -3.93 -17.00 -0.39
C ARG A 8 -2.93 -15.89 -0.03
N SER A 9 -2.89 -15.59 1.27
CA SER A 9 -1.74 -15.24 2.12
C SER A 9 -0.66 -14.27 1.59
N SER A 10 -0.70 -13.02 2.08
CA SER A 10 0.46 -12.39 2.77
C SER A 10 0.03 -11.19 3.64
N ALA A 11 0.14 -11.37 4.96
CA ALA A 11 0.35 -10.38 6.04
C ALA A 11 -0.55 -9.13 6.11
N GLY A 12 -1.74 -9.28 6.67
CA GLY A 12 -2.45 -8.15 7.28
C GLY A 12 -3.32 -8.67 8.42
N HIS A 13 -2.92 -8.43 9.67
CA HIS A 13 -3.73 -8.81 10.83
C HIS A 13 -5.00 -7.94 10.86
N LEU A 14 -6.14 -8.54 10.49
CA LEU A 14 -7.44 -7.90 10.65
C LEU A 14 -7.70 -7.67 12.14
N GLY A 15 -8.19 -6.48 12.50
CA GLY A 15 -8.52 -6.13 13.88
C GLY A 15 -7.40 -5.43 14.64
N MET A 16 -6.32 -5.00 13.98
CA MET A 16 -5.35 -4.06 14.58
C MET A 16 -5.96 -2.68 14.83
N THR A 17 -7.06 -2.37 14.15
CA THR A 17 -7.87 -1.18 14.43
C THR A 17 -9.33 -1.60 14.40
N LEU A 18 -10.08 -1.16 15.41
CA LEU A 18 -11.51 -1.37 15.56
C LEU A 18 -12.13 -0.03 15.92
N VAL A 19 -13.20 0.33 15.22
CA VAL A 19 -13.96 1.57 15.46
C VAL A 19 -15.45 1.24 15.44
N ASP A 20 -16.23 1.89 16.30
CA ASP A 20 -17.68 1.86 16.25
C ASP A 20 -18.20 2.58 14.99
N ALA A 21 -19.25 2.06 14.37
CA ALA A 21 -19.89 2.67 13.21
C ALA A 21 -21.21 3.34 13.62
N GLU A 22 -21.54 4.47 13.00
CA GLU A 22 -22.75 5.25 13.35
C GLU A 22 -24.07 4.46 13.27
N ASP A 23 -24.10 3.34 12.56
CA ASP A 23 -25.26 2.45 12.44
C ASP A 23 -25.29 1.31 13.48
N GLY A 24 -24.51 1.40 14.56
CA GLY A 24 -24.41 0.39 15.61
C GLY A 24 -23.49 -0.80 15.26
N GLY A 25 -22.93 -0.80 14.05
CA GLY A 25 -21.98 -1.80 13.60
C GLY A 25 -20.53 -1.49 14.02
N PHE A 26 -19.59 -2.18 13.39
CA PHE A 26 -18.16 -2.01 13.63
C PHE A 26 -17.39 -1.89 12.32
N VAL A 27 -16.29 -1.16 12.34
CA VAL A 27 -15.27 -1.18 11.28
C VAL A 27 -14.01 -1.79 11.84
N VAL A 28 -13.57 -2.91 11.26
CA VAL A 28 -12.30 -3.58 11.60
C VAL A 28 -11.31 -3.47 10.46
N CYS A 29 -10.08 -3.05 10.74
CA CYS A 29 -9.07 -2.81 9.72
C CYS A 29 -7.81 -3.66 9.90
N ALA A 30 -7.17 -3.94 8.77
CA ALA A 30 -5.84 -4.51 8.62
C ALA A 30 -4.96 -3.47 7.90
N PRO A 31 -4.34 -2.51 8.61
CA PRO A 31 -3.51 -1.46 7.99
C PRO A 31 -2.30 -2.01 7.23
N LEU A 32 -1.78 -3.18 7.63
CA LEU A 32 -0.64 -3.83 6.97
C LEU A 32 -1.04 -4.66 5.74
N TRP A 33 -2.34 -4.81 5.47
CA TRP A 33 -2.78 -5.52 4.28
C TRP A 33 -2.20 -4.87 3.03
N SER A 34 -1.57 -5.69 2.20
CA SER A 34 -0.83 -5.25 1.04
C SER A 34 -1.29 -5.97 -0.22
N GLN A 35 -1.36 -5.23 -1.31
CA GLN A 35 -1.74 -5.70 -2.63
C GLN A 35 -0.50 -5.85 -3.49
N GLN A 36 -0.30 -7.03 -4.08
CA GLN A 36 0.74 -7.23 -5.08
C GLN A 36 0.22 -6.79 -6.46
N CYS A 37 1.01 -5.97 -7.16
CA CYS A 37 0.78 -5.58 -8.54
C CYS A 37 2.10 -5.74 -9.32
N GLY A 38 2.17 -6.78 -10.15
CA GLY A 38 3.42 -7.15 -10.83
C GLY A 38 4.51 -7.54 -9.83
N THR A 39 5.66 -6.85 -9.91
CA THR A 39 6.80 -7.03 -8.99
C THR A 39 6.73 -6.13 -7.76
N SER A 40 5.74 -5.24 -7.67
CA SER A 40 5.60 -4.27 -6.59
C SER A 40 4.51 -4.69 -5.61
N VAL A 41 4.66 -4.28 -4.34
CA VAL A 41 3.69 -4.53 -3.26
C VAL A 41 3.28 -3.19 -2.67
N PHE A 42 1.97 -2.93 -2.64
CA PHE A 42 1.37 -1.68 -2.16
C PHE A 42 0.60 -1.93 -0.88
N SER A 43 1.08 -1.36 0.23
CA SER A 43 0.38 -1.42 1.51
C SER A 43 -0.72 -0.37 1.55
N SER A 44 -1.87 -0.68 0.97
CA SER A 44 -3.04 0.22 1.00
C SER A 44 -3.84 0.11 2.30
N GLY A 45 -3.69 -1.00 3.02
CA GLY A 45 -4.62 -1.38 4.09
C GLY A 45 -5.99 -1.78 3.56
N ARG A 46 -6.78 -2.43 4.41
CA ARG A 46 -8.15 -2.84 4.09
C ARG A 46 -8.99 -2.92 5.36
N CYS A 47 -10.26 -2.52 5.28
CA CYS A 47 -11.21 -2.60 6.37
C CYS A 47 -12.45 -3.41 5.98
N LEU A 48 -13.12 -3.96 6.98
CA LEU A 48 -14.41 -4.62 6.86
C LEU A 48 -15.42 -3.88 7.75
N ARG A 49 -16.62 -3.67 7.21
CA ARG A 49 -17.76 -3.18 7.96
C ARG A 49 -18.57 -4.39 8.42
N LEU A 50 -18.79 -4.48 9.72
CA LEU A 50 -19.56 -5.52 10.39
C LEU A 50 -20.84 -4.91 10.97
N ASP A 51 -21.90 -5.68 11.05
CA ASP A 51 -23.10 -5.30 11.80
C ASP A 51 -22.92 -5.55 13.32
N GLU A 52 -23.94 -5.22 14.10
CA GLU A 52 -24.00 -5.46 15.55
C GLU A 52 -23.74 -6.93 15.95
N GLN A 53 -23.99 -7.89 15.06
CA GLN A 53 -23.76 -9.31 15.28
C GLN A 53 -22.41 -9.79 14.72
N LEU A 54 -21.51 -8.85 14.42
CA LEU A 54 -20.18 -9.09 13.85
C LEU A 54 -20.22 -9.80 12.49
N ARG A 55 -21.31 -9.68 11.74
CA ARG A 55 -21.43 -10.25 10.39
C ARG A 55 -20.96 -9.25 9.36
N LEU A 56 -20.26 -9.74 8.35
CA LEU A 56 -19.73 -8.91 7.27
C LEU A 56 -20.86 -8.25 6.47
N VAL A 57 -20.88 -6.92 6.45
CA VAL A 57 -21.79 -6.09 5.64
C VAL A 57 -21.09 -5.54 4.40
N GLY A 58 -19.80 -5.23 4.51
CA GLY A 58 -19.05 -4.65 3.39
C GLY A 58 -17.54 -4.64 3.58
N THR A 59 -16.83 -4.37 2.49
CA THR A 59 -15.37 -4.14 2.49
C THR A 59 -15.10 -2.68 2.12
N ILE A 60 -14.15 -2.07 2.81
CA ILE A 60 -13.71 -0.69 2.60
C ILE A 60 -12.20 -0.73 2.28
N ALA A 61 -11.83 -0.25 1.10
CA ALA A 61 -10.43 -0.16 0.67
C ALA A 61 -10.24 1.05 -0.28
N PRO A 62 -10.41 2.29 0.21
CA PRO A 62 -10.42 3.49 -0.63
C PRO A 62 -9.06 3.77 -1.28
N THR A 63 -7.98 3.37 -0.61
CA THR A 63 -6.58 3.49 -1.04
C THR A 63 -6.11 2.30 -1.86
N ALA A 64 -6.96 1.29 -2.10
CA ALA A 64 -6.59 0.17 -2.96
C ALA A 64 -6.33 0.70 -4.37
N GLN A 65 -5.06 0.75 -4.75
CA GLN A 65 -4.69 1.12 -6.10
C GLN A 65 -5.15 0.04 -7.06
N ARG A 66 -5.80 0.46 -8.15
CA ARG A 66 -5.83 -0.38 -9.35
C ARG A 66 -4.38 -0.63 -9.72
N CYS A 67 -4.04 -1.87 -10.08
CA CYS A 67 -2.69 -2.20 -10.53
C CYS A 67 -2.41 -1.43 -11.84
N ALA A 68 -1.99 -0.18 -11.71
CA ALA A 68 -1.62 0.69 -12.80
C ALA A 68 -0.21 0.30 -13.25
N THR A 69 0.01 0.34 -14.56
CA THR A 69 1.35 0.15 -15.15
C THR A 69 2.21 1.42 -15.05
N TYR A 70 1.67 2.49 -14.48
CA TYR A 70 2.28 3.82 -14.38
C TYR A 70 2.32 4.26 -12.92
N MET A 71 3.48 4.74 -12.47
CA MET A 71 3.66 5.36 -11.16
C MET A 71 4.39 6.68 -11.34
N ASP A 72 4.06 7.67 -10.51
CA ASP A 72 4.84 8.91 -10.37
C ASP A 72 5.61 8.82 -9.05
N ILE A 73 6.92 9.06 -9.08
CA ILE A 73 7.79 8.90 -7.92
C ILE A 73 8.40 10.24 -7.55
N ILE A 74 8.16 10.69 -6.31
CA ILE A 74 8.74 11.93 -5.77
C ILE A 74 9.82 11.55 -4.74
N LEU A 75 11.04 12.00 -4.99
CA LEU A 75 12.19 11.79 -4.09
C LEU A 75 12.52 13.11 -3.39
N VAL A 76 12.38 13.15 -2.07
CA VAL A 76 12.80 14.30 -1.25
C VAL A 76 14.16 13.98 -0.64
N LEU A 77 15.16 14.78 -0.99
CA LEU A 77 16.54 14.59 -0.59
C LEU A 77 16.98 15.70 0.36
N ASP A 78 17.66 15.34 1.44
CA ASP A 78 18.40 16.31 2.25
C ASP A 78 19.61 16.78 1.43
N GLY A 79 19.84 18.09 1.41
CA GLY A 79 20.95 18.77 0.72
C GLY A 79 21.76 19.67 1.66
N SER A 80 21.64 19.47 2.97
CA SER A 80 22.39 20.22 3.97
C SER A 80 23.89 19.87 3.97
N ASN A 81 24.72 20.73 4.59
CA ASN A 81 26.16 20.48 4.69
C ASN A 81 26.54 19.36 5.67
N SER A 82 25.63 18.94 6.56
CA SER A 82 25.88 17.87 7.53
C SER A 82 25.99 16.47 6.92
N ILE A 83 25.55 16.31 5.66
CA ILE A 83 25.60 15.04 4.93
C ILE A 83 26.65 15.05 3.81
N TYR A 84 27.49 16.09 3.74
CA TYR A 84 28.61 16.15 2.82
C TYR A 84 29.68 15.11 3.20
N PRO A 85 30.34 14.46 2.22
CA PRO A 85 30.12 14.53 0.77
C PRO A 85 28.95 13.65 0.34
N TRP A 86 28.07 14.18 -0.52
CA TRP A 86 26.79 13.56 -0.95
C TRP A 86 26.91 12.29 -1.81
N GLU A 87 28.05 11.60 -1.80
CA GLU A 87 28.33 10.42 -2.64
C GLU A 87 27.34 9.29 -2.36
N GLU A 88 27.02 9.03 -1.10
CA GLU A 88 26.03 8.01 -0.72
C GLU A 88 24.63 8.34 -1.23
N VAL A 89 24.25 9.63 -1.23
CA VAL A 89 22.97 10.08 -1.77
C VAL A 89 22.94 9.85 -3.29
N GLN A 90 24.02 10.19 -4.00
CA GLN A 90 24.13 9.96 -5.44
C GLN A 90 24.13 8.47 -5.79
N ALA A 91 24.82 7.64 -5.01
CA ALA A 91 24.85 6.19 -5.19
C ALA A 91 23.47 5.57 -4.96
N PHE A 92 22.75 6.02 -3.93
CA PHE A 92 21.37 5.62 -3.69
C PHE A 92 20.46 5.98 -4.87
N LEU A 93 20.54 7.21 -5.37
CA LEU A 93 19.77 7.67 -6.53
C LEU A 93 20.08 6.86 -7.78
N GLY A 94 21.36 6.61 -8.08
CA GLY A 94 21.75 5.80 -9.24
C GLY A 94 21.19 4.38 -9.16
N ASN A 95 21.28 3.76 -7.98
CA ASN A 95 20.77 2.41 -7.75
C ASN A 95 19.24 2.31 -7.83
N ILE A 96 18.51 3.32 -7.34
CA ILE A 96 17.05 3.27 -7.33
C ILE A 96 16.46 3.61 -8.70
N LEU A 97 17.01 4.62 -9.40
CA LEU A 97 16.56 5.00 -10.74
C LEU A 97 16.81 3.88 -11.75
N GLY A 98 17.90 3.12 -11.61
CA GLY A 98 18.16 1.94 -12.45
C GLY A 98 17.21 0.75 -12.22
N ARG A 99 16.37 0.79 -11.19
CA ARG A 99 15.36 -0.25 -10.89
C ARG A 99 13.96 0.12 -11.37
N PHE A 100 13.73 1.37 -11.74
CA PHE A 100 12.44 1.81 -12.26
C PHE A 100 12.40 1.70 -13.79
N PHE A 101 11.27 1.23 -14.30
CA PHE A 101 10.97 1.26 -15.73
C PHE A 101 10.51 2.67 -16.11
N ILE A 102 11.48 3.54 -16.44
CA ILE A 102 11.24 4.95 -16.79
C ILE A 102 11.19 5.09 -18.32
N GLY A 103 10.09 5.59 -18.88
CA GLY A 103 9.96 5.81 -20.32
C GLY A 103 8.56 6.26 -20.76
N PRO A 104 8.39 6.72 -22.02
CA PRO A 104 7.07 7.07 -22.56
C PRO A 104 6.16 5.85 -22.54
N GLY A 105 5.05 5.90 -21.80
CA GLY A 105 4.21 4.71 -21.58
C GLY A 105 4.54 3.90 -20.31
N GLN A 106 5.39 4.43 -19.41
CA GLN A 106 5.80 3.80 -18.14
C GLN A 106 5.92 4.85 -17.00
N THR A 107 6.50 4.46 -15.85
CA THR A 107 6.74 5.31 -14.67
C THR A 107 7.47 6.61 -15.05
N GLN A 108 7.04 7.74 -14.51
CA GLN A 108 7.68 9.05 -14.68
C GLN A 108 8.34 9.48 -13.37
N VAL A 109 9.46 10.20 -13.49
CA VAL A 109 10.24 10.76 -12.37
C VAL A 109 10.40 12.26 -12.59
#